data_AF-A0A420ZAW3-F1
#
_entry.id   AF-A0A420ZAW3-F1
#
_cell.length_a   1.000
_cell.length_b   1.000
_cell.length_c   1.000
_cell.angle_alpha   90.00
_cell.angle_beta   90.00
_cell.angle_gamma   90.00
#
_symmetry.space_group_name_H-M   'P 1'
#
loop_
_entity.id
_entity.type
_entity.pdbx_description
1 polymer ?
#
loop_
_entity_poly.entity_id
_entity_poly.type
_entity_poly.pdbx_seq_one_letter_code
_entity_poly.pdbx_strand_id
1 'polypeptide(L)' 'RLNVSNELETRIKNLFAIGDGAGITRGLIQASVSGVIAARAILKRESKE' A
#
# COMPACT_ATOMS: atom_id res chain seq x y z
N ARG A 1 9.86 8.46 -5.85
CA ARG A 1 8.55 7.75 -5.88
C ARG A 1 8.82 6.29 -6.19
N LEU A 2 8.39 5.38 -5.33
CA LEU A 2 8.50 3.94 -5.54
C LEU A 2 7.51 3.48 -6.62
N ASN A 3 7.90 2.44 -7.36
CA ASN A 3 7.00 1.77 -8.29
C ASN A 3 6.23 0.69 -7.54
N VAL A 4 4.90 0.79 -7.54
CA VAL A 4 4.00 -0.10 -6.82
C VAL A 4 2.80 -0.46 -7.71
N SER A 5 2.12 -1.56 -7.39
CA SER A 5 0.85 -1.95 -8.00
C SER A 5 -0.30 -1.04 -7.56
N ASN A 6 -1.50 -1.27 -8.12
CA ASN A 6 -2.73 -0.61 -7.67
C ASN A 6 -3.09 -0.94 -6.21
N GLU A 7 -2.52 -2.02 -5.66
CA GLU A 7 -2.69 -2.44 -4.26
C GLU A 7 -1.55 -1.96 -3.36
N LEU A 8 -0.68 -1.07 -3.87
CA LEU A 8 0.48 -0.49 -3.16
C LEU A 8 1.57 -1.51 -2.80
N GLU A 9 1.54 -2.68 -3.44
CA GLU A 9 2.58 -3.70 -3.33
C GLU A 9 3.76 -3.33 -4.23
N THR A 10 4.96 -3.48 -3.72
CA THR A 10 6.18 -3.30 -4.50
C THR A 10 6.39 -4.48 -5.46
N ARG A 11 7.51 -4.48 -6.19
CA ARG A 11 7.92 -5.66 -6.98
C ARG A 11 8.32 -6.85 -6.11
N ILE A 12 8.58 -6.61 -4.82
CA ILE A 12 8.87 -7.66 -3.84
C ILE A 12 7.54 -8.14 -3.28
N LYS A 13 7.26 -9.44 -3.42
CA LYS A 13 6.02 -10.06 -2.94
C LYS A 13 5.87 -9.86 -1.44
N ASN A 14 4.65 -9.52 -1.02
CA ASN A 14 4.26 -9.22 0.37
C ASN A 14 4.99 -8.01 0.99
N LEU A 15 5.65 -7.18 0.18
CA LEU A 15 6.22 -5.91 0.64
C LEU A 15 5.41 -4.74 0.07
N PHE A 16 4.77 -3.98 0.95
CA PHE A 16 3.93 -2.83 0.61
C PHE A 16 4.62 -1.52 0.96
N ALA A 17 4.37 -0.49 0.15
CA ALA A 17 4.91 0.85 0.39
C ALA A 17 3.78 1.90 0.32
N ILE A 18 3.62 2.66 1.41
CA ILE A 18 2.53 3.61 1.60
C ILE A 18 3.06 4.97 2.06
N GLY A 19 2.18 5.97 2.08
CA GLY A 19 2.49 7.29 2.61
C GLY A 19 3.43 8.14 1.74
N ASP A 20 3.84 9.26 2.33
CA ASP A 20 4.60 10.30 1.62
C ASP A 20 6.04 9.84 1.32
N GLY A 21 6.64 9.04 2.22
CA GLY A 21 7.98 8.48 2.04
C GLY A 21 8.08 7.52 0.85
N ALA A 22 6.99 6.84 0.49
CA ALA A 22 6.90 6.06 -0.74
C ALA A 22 6.72 6.94 -1.99
N GLY A 23 6.39 8.23 -1.82
CA GLY A 23 6.02 9.17 -2.87
C GLY A 23 4.65 8.87 -3.49
N ILE A 24 3.73 8.29 -2.71
CA ILE A 24 2.35 7.93 -3.13
C ILE A 24 1.36 9.05 -2.76
N THR A 25 1.60 9.74 -1.66
CA THR A 25 0.67 10.72 -1.07
C THR A 25 1.35 12.08 -0.87
N ARG A 26 0.58 13.12 -0.53
CA ARG A 26 1.07 14.46 -0.16
C ARG A 26 0.36 14.99 1.09
N GLY A 27 0.49 14.26 2.20
CA GLY A 27 -0.01 14.68 3.50
C GLY A 27 -0.77 13.61 4.26
N LEU A 28 -1.03 13.90 5.54
CA LEU A 28 -1.51 12.95 6.54
C LEU A 28 -2.77 12.17 6.11
N ILE A 29 -3.79 12.87 5.62
CA ILE A 29 -5.06 12.22 5.25
C ILE A 29 -4.84 11.17 4.16
N GLN A 30 -4.11 11.53 3.11
CA GLN A 30 -3.81 10.61 2.01
C GLN A 30 -2.91 9.46 2.50
N ALA A 31 -1.89 9.75 3.33
CA ALA A 31 -1.02 8.73 3.90
C ALA A 31 -1.82 7.70 4.72
N SER A 32 -2.75 8.15 5.57
CA SER A 32 -3.65 7.28 6.33
C SER A 32 -4.53 6.41 5.43
N VAL A 33 -5.14 7.01 4.39
CA VAL A 33 -5.96 6.26 3.42
C VAL A 33 -5.13 5.20 2.68
N SER A 34 -3.89 5.51 2.30
CA SER A 34 -3.00 4.55 1.63
C SER A 34 -2.70 3.33 2.51
N GLY A 35 -2.59 3.50 3.84
CA GLY A 35 -2.45 2.38 4.76
C GLY A 35 -3.67 1.47 4.80
N VAL A 36 -4.89 2.02 4.78
CA VAL A 36 -6.13 1.24 4.73
C VAL A 36 -6.22 0.43 3.43
N ILE A 37 -5.78 0.99 2.30
CA ILE A 37 -5.75 0.29 1.01
C ILE A 37 -4.83 -0.93 1.08
N ALA A 38 -3.59 -0.74 1.57
CA ALA A 38 -2.63 -1.84 1.71
C ALA A 38 -3.14 -2.93 2.68
N ALA A 39 -3.71 -2.54 3.82
CA ALA A 39 -4.28 -3.48 4.79
C ALA A 39 -5.42 -4.31 4.19
N ARG A 40 -6.31 -3.70 3.39
CA ARG A 40 -7.38 -4.42 2.70
C ARG A 40 -6.85 -5.40 1.65
N ALA A 41 -5.78 -5.04 0.94
CA ALA A 41 -5.12 -5.94 -0.01
C ALA A 41 -4.55 -7.17 0.70
N ILE A 42 -3.90 -6.97 1.85
CA ILE A 42 -3.38 -8.05 2.70
C ILE A 42 -4.55 -8.95 3.16
N LEU A 43 -5.58 -8.38 3.79
CA LEU A 43 -6.73 -9.16 4.29
C LEU A 43 -7.41 -9.99 3.20
N LYS A 44 -7.57 -9.43 1.99
CA LYS A 44 -8.16 -10.15 0.85
C LYS A 44 -7.30 -11.33 0.39
N ARG A 45 -5.98 -11.25 0.55
CA ARG A 45 -5.05 -12.35 0.24
C ARG A 45 -5.10 -13.42 1.32
N GLU A 46 -5.03 -13.02 2.60
CA GLU A 46 -5.13 -13.94 3.74
C GLU A 46 -6.48 -14.67 3.82
N SER A 47 -7.57 -14.02 3.41
CA SER A 47 -8.92 -14.63 3.42
C SER A 47 -9.18 -15.55 2.22
N LYS A 48 -8.24 -15.66 1.28
CA LYS A 48 -8.32 -16.51 0.09
C LYS A 48 -7.42 -17.75 0.18
N GLU A 49 -6.67 -17.89 1.27
CA GLU A 49 -6.00 -19.12 1.69
C GLU A 49 -6.86 -19.82 2.77
#